data_AF-F8JLA2-F1
#
_entry.id   AF-F8JLA2-F1
#
_cell.length_a   1.000
_cell.length_b   1.000
_cell.length_c   1.000
_cell.angle_alpha   90.00
_cell.angle_beta   90.00
_cell.angle_gamma   90.00
#
_symmetry.space_group_name_H-M   'P 1'
#
loop_
_entity.id
_entity.type
_entity.pdbx_description
1 polymer ?
#
loop_
_entity_poly.entity_id
_entity_poly.type
_entity_poly.pdbx_seq_one_letter_code
_entity_poly.pdbx_strand_id
1 'polypeptide(L)' 'MDFMGSSGLGTLVAAHKALRQADGELRVACTDARIRGMIHLTGLDRFIPLYASLTAALEGR' A
#
# COMPACT_ATOMS: atom_id res chain seq x y z
N MET A 1 12.91 2.51 -5.67
CA MET A 1 12.65 3.60 -4.71
C MET A 1 13.28 3.16 -3.40
N ASP A 2 14.27 3.86 -2.88
CA ASP A 2 15.16 3.30 -1.84
C ASP A 2 14.69 3.48 -0.39
N PHE A 3 13.62 4.25 -0.15
CA PHE A 3 13.13 4.50 1.21
C PHE A 3 11.69 5.01 1.21
N MET A 4 10.88 4.53 2.16
CA MET A 4 9.57 5.12 2.49
C MET A 4 9.61 5.55 3.96
N GLY A 5 9.65 6.86 4.20
CA GLY A 5 9.60 7.41 5.56
C GLY A 5 8.18 7.43 6.13
N SER A 6 8.05 7.90 7.37
CA SER A 6 6.75 8.09 8.05
C SER A 6 5.78 8.96 7.25
N SER A 7 6.28 9.94 6.49
CA SER A 7 5.48 10.76 5.58
C SER A 7 4.83 9.94 4.47
N GLY A 8 5.58 9.02 3.84
CA GLY A 8 5.06 8.14 2.79
C GLY A 8 3.97 7.20 3.31
N LEU A 9 4.14 6.64 4.50
CA LEU A 9 3.11 5.83 5.16
C LEU A 9 1.87 6.66 5.49
N GLY A 10 2.04 7.88 6.02
CA GLY A 10 0.93 8.80 6.30
C GLY A 10 0.14 9.19 5.06
N THR A 11 0.83 9.42 3.93
CA THR A 11 0.18 9.69 2.64
C THR A 11 -0.64 8.50 2.15
N LEU A 12 -0.14 7.26 2.28
CA LEU A 12 -0.91 6.06 1.91
C LEU A 12 -2.18 5.92 2.75
N VAL A 13 -2.10 6.16 4.06
CA VAL A 13 -3.27 6.14 4.95
C VAL A 13 -4.28 7.21 4.57
N ALA A 14 -3.83 8.43 4.29
CA ALA A 14 -4.70 9.53 3.88
C ALA A 14 -5.40 9.23 2.54
N ALA A 15 -4.65 8.73 1.56
CA ALA A 15 -5.18 8.35 0.26
C ALA A 15 -6.21 7.20 0.37
N HIS A 16 -5.91 6.18 1.18
CA HIS A 16 -6.84 5.09 1.43
C HIS A 16 -8.15 5.58 2.04
N LYS A 17 -8.08 6.47 3.04
CA LYS A 17 -9.28 7.08 3.65
C LYS A 17 -10.10 7.88 2.64
N ALA A 18 -9.45 8.70 1.83
CA ALA A 18 -10.13 9.51 0.82
C ALA A 18 -10.83 8.64 -0.24
N LEU A 19 -10.16 7.59 -0.73
CA LEU A 19 -10.75 6.66 -1.70
C LEU A 19 -11.93 5.90 -1.11
N ARG A 20 -11.83 5.41 0.13
CA ARG A 20 -12.97 4.76 0.80
C ARG A 20 -14.19 5.66 0.94
N GLN A 21 -14.01 6.96 1.17
CA GLN A 21 -15.12 7.92 1.24
C GLN A 21 -15.78 8.14 -0.13
N ALA A 22 -15.05 7.91 -1.22
CA ALA A 22 -15.52 8.02 -2.59
C ALA A 22 -15.93 6.67 -3.20
N ASP A 23 -16.13 5.63 -2.39
CA ASP A 23 -16.40 4.25 -2.82
C ASP A 23 -15.33 3.66 -3.77
N GLY A 24 -14.10 4.16 -3.64
CA GLY A 24 -12.92 3.70 -4.36
C GLY A 24 -12.03 2.81 -3.51
N GLU A 25 -11.06 2.18 -4.17
CA GLU A 25 -10.09 1.30 -3.53
C GLU A 25 -8.66 1.76 -3.80
N LEU A 26 -7.79 1.63 -2.79
CA LEU A 26 -6.35 1.79 -2.94
C LEU A 26 -5.66 0.44 -2.86
N ARG A 27 -4.87 0.11 -3.89
CA ARG A 27 -4.03 -1.09 -3.95
C ARG A 27 -2.58 -0.69 -4.15
N VAL A 28 -1.65 -1.40 -3.52
CA VAL A 28 -0.22 -1.10 -3.61
C VAL A 28 0.51 -2.31 -4.19
N ALA A 29 1.28 -2.09 -5.27
CA ALA A 29 2.22 -3.07 -5.79
C ALA A 29 3.64 -2.69 -5.37
N CYS A 30 4.35 -3.61 -4.71
CA CYS A 30 5.73 -3.39 -4.28
C CYS A 30 6.56 -4.67 -4.45
N THR A 31 7.64 -4.56 -5.22
CA THR A 31 8.61 -5.62 -5.47
C THR A 31 9.80 -5.60 -4.50
N ASP A 32 10.06 -4.46 -3.84
CA ASP A 32 11.20 -4.31 -2.93
C ASP A 32 10.91 -4.95 -1.57
N ALA A 33 11.67 -6.00 -1.23
CA ALA A 33 11.50 -6.77 0.00
C ALA A 33 11.67 -5.92 1.28
N ARG A 34 12.55 -4.90 1.28
CA ARG A 34 12.76 -4.02 2.44
C ARG A 34 11.54 -3.17 2.71
N ILE A 35 10.96 -2.58 1.66
CA ILE A 35 9.75 -1.75 1.78
C ILE A 35 8.57 -2.60 2.19
N ARG A 36 8.40 -3.79 1.61
CA ARG A 36 7.36 -4.75 2.01
C ARG A 36 7.45 -5.09 3.50
N GLY A 37 8.66 -5.35 4.00
CA GLY A 37 8.91 -5.61 5.42
C GLY A 37 8.47 -4.44 6.31
N MET A 38 8.77 -3.21 5.93
CA MET A 38 8.35 -2.02 6.67
C MET A 38 6.82 -1.80 6.67
N ILE A 39 6.16 -1.99 5.52
CA ILE A 39 4.69 -1.91 5.42
C ILE A 39 4.06 -2.97 6.34
N HIS A 40 4.61 -4.19 6.34
CA HIS A 40 4.15 -5.26 7.23
C HIS A 40 4.38 -4.95 8.72
N LEU A 41 5.55 -4.40 9.07
CA LEU A 41 5.87 -3.99 10.44
C LEU A 41 4.91 -2.93 10.98
N THR A 42 4.46 -2.02 10.12
CA THR A 42 3.46 -0.99 10.49
C THR A 42 2.02 -1.50 10.44
N GLY A 43 1.79 -2.72 9.93
CA GLY A 43 0.47 -3.35 9.81
C GLY A 43 -0.42 -2.71 8.76
N LEU A 44 0.15 -1.90 7.87
CA LEU A 44 -0.60 -1.15 6.85
C LEU A 44 -1.21 -2.09 5.79
N ASP A 45 -0.56 -3.24 5.55
CA ASP A 45 -1.02 -4.32 4.68
C ASP A 45 -2.34 -4.97 5.12
N ARG A 46 -2.78 -4.74 6.37
CA ARG A 46 -4.09 -5.18 6.87
C ARG A 46 -5.25 -4.33 6.35
N PHE A 47 -4.96 -3.11 5.91
CA PHE A 47 -5.97 -2.15 5.45
C PHE A 47 -5.84 -1.85 3.96
N ILE A 48 -4.61 -1.86 3.45
CA ILE A 48 -4.28 -1.58 2.05
C ILE A 48 -3.69 -2.84 1.44
N PRO A 49 -4.39 -3.50 0.50
CA PRO A 49 -3.87 -4.69 -0.17
C PRO A 49 -2.49 -4.45 -0.78
N LEU A 50 -1.52 -5.29 -0.38
CA LEU A 50 -0.12 -5.23 -0.83
C LEU A 50 0.20 -6.41 -1.75
N TYR A 51 0.48 -6.10 -3.00
CA TYR A 51 0.76 -7.07 -4.06
C TYR A 51 2.25 -7.10 -4.42
N ALA A 52 2.72 -8.24 -4.92
CA ALA A 52 4.11 -8.42 -5.35
C ALA A 52 4.41 -7.85 -6.74
N SER A 53 3.38 -7.50 -7.53
CA SER A 53 3.52 -6.93 -8.87
C SER A 53 2.30 -6.09 -9.24
N LEU A 54 2.44 -5.25 -10.27
CA LEU A 54 1.33 -4.48 -10.81
C LEU A 54 0.23 -5.41 -11.35
N THR A 55 0.60 -6.46 -12.09
CA THR A 55 -0.34 -7.46 -12.59
C THR A 55 -1.15 -8.09 -11.45
N ALA A 56 -0.49 -8.52 -10.38
CA ALA A 56 -1.19 -9.09 -9.23
C ALA A 56 -2.15 -8.08 -8.57
N ALA A 57 -1.84 -6.78 -8.58
CA ALA A 57 -2.74 -5.74 -8.05
C ALA A 57 -3.96 -5.48 -8.94
N LEU A 58 -3.79 -5.61 -10.25
CA LEU A 58 -4.88 -5.45 -11.22
C LEU A 58 -5.81 -6.67 -11.23
N GLU A 59 -5.26 -7.87 -11.04
CA GLU A 59 -6.02 -9.13 -11.04
C GLU A 59 -6.59 -9.53 -9.68
N GLY A 60 -5.95 -9.10 -8.58
CA GLY A 60 -6.43 -9.33 -7.22
C GLY A 60 -7.80 -8.68 -7.03
N ARG A 61 -8.81 -9.47 -6.66
CA ARG A 61 -10.16 -8.95 -6.39
C ARG A 61 -10.26 -8.43 -4.98
#